data_AF-A0A258KXN8-F1
#
_entry.id   AF-A0A258KXN8-F1
#
_cell.length_a   1.000
_cell.length_b   1.000
_cell.length_c   1.000
_cell.angle_alpha   90.00
_cell.angle_beta   90.00
_cell.angle_gamma   90.00
#
_symmetry.space_group_name_H-M   'P 1'
#
loop_
_entity.id
_entity.type
_entity.pdbx_description
1 polymer ?
#
loop_
_entity_poly.entity_id
_entity_poly.type
_entity_poly.pdbx_seq_one_letter_code
_entity_poly.pdbx_strand_id
1 'polypeptide(L)'
;MEKSHGTPLTAEQRLFALPPKAAQPFRQLLTTGQITDETVNLVLDAGELAQDTSKLVGFAAGYLSMRAQNVPVHDVIAMAKSQNRRLNLAWSPQRWKDEHERLSRAEALRRMAAENVGYDVSAYQQHLPPKFPGYLIKSSRRLGMEGLRQRHCVANYHARLMAGTCAIAAVFVDKQRWTVELALGNDPLAPLRITQIKTRYNGLPSPDTRRRIHKLLGIEIPKAPAQPPQSTERPTLYLENLRRVLPVLRDQAIETVIVNFDGSGDSGQIGDIDYYPADRNAAVRNLPVEHLQNERFFDDGQWTSRVMPQQASLDDAITALTDDYQELSGCNWWDNDGGYGTLEIDVQAGTVELNIYIRNVDSFCDHSSCLDIETGEEV
;
A
#
# COMPACT_ATOMS: atom_id res chain seq x y z
N MET A 1 39.59 11.20 -13.12
CA MET A 1 39.49 10.95 -11.66
C MET A 1 38.31 10.03 -11.43
N GLU A 2 38.59 8.73 -11.40
CA GLU A 2 37.59 7.70 -11.08
C GLU A 2 37.04 7.96 -9.68
N LYS A 3 35.73 8.16 -9.57
CA LYS A 3 35.05 8.10 -8.28
C LYS A 3 35.10 6.64 -7.84
N SER A 4 36.03 6.32 -6.93
CA SER A 4 36.00 5.09 -6.17
C SER A 4 34.60 4.92 -5.59
N HIS A 5 33.82 3.99 -6.14
CA HIS A 5 32.62 3.47 -5.51
C HIS A 5 33.09 2.54 -4.40
N GLY A 6 33.56 3.13 -3.30
CA GLY A 6 33.80 2.40 -2.07
C GLY A 6 32.52 1.68 -1.67
N THR A 7 32.65 0.40 -1.31
CA THR A 7 31.54 -0.41 -0.79
C THR A 7 30.80 0.40 0.27
N PRO A 8 29.47 0.56 0.18
CA PRO A 8 28.72 1.32 1.17
C PRO A 8 29.00 0.73 2.55
N LEU A 9 29.41 1.60 3.48
CA LEU A 9 29.69 1.20 4.85
C LEU A 9 28.45 0.51 5.43
N THR A 10 28.65 -0.61 6.13
CA THR A 10 27.55 -1.30 6.80
C THR A 10 26.97 -0.42 7.91
N ALA A 11 25.72 -0.66 8.31
CA ALA A 11 25.10 0.13 9.38
C ALA A 11 25.94 0.07 10.66
N GLU A 12 26.48 -1.10 10.99
CA GLU A 12 27.36 -1.30 12.14
C GLU A 12 28.65 -0.46 12.07
N GLN A 13 29.29 -0.39 10.90
CA GLN A 13 30.49 0.45 10.70
C GLN A 13 30.19 1.93 10.92
N ARG A 14 29.02 2.40 10.48
CA ARG A 14 28.60 3.80 10.67
C ARG A 14 28.19 4.10 12.10
N LEU A 15 27.51 3.16 12.78
CA LEU A 15 27.16 3.28 14.20
C LEU A 15 28.40 3.34 15.09
N PHE A 16 29.52 2.71 14.69
CA PHE A 16 30.79 2.80 15.43
C PHE A 16 31.33 4.24 15.53
N ALA A 17 31.02 5.10 14.55
CA ALA A 17 31.46 6.50 14.55
C ALA A 17 30.61 7.40 15.47
N LEU A 18 29.51 6.90 16.03
CA LEU A 18 28.61 7.66 16.91
C LEU A 18 28.91 7.45 18.40
N PRO A 19 28.57 8.43 19.27
CA PRO A 19 28.65 8.24 20.71
C PRO A 19 27.82 7.03 21.18
N PRO A 20 28.26 6.29 22.22
CA PRO A 20 27.56 5.09 22.69
C PRO A 20 26.07 5.30 22.98
N LYS A 21 25.70 6.47 23.54
CA LYS A 21 24.31 6.82 23.83
C LYS A 21 23.42 6.92 22.59
N ALA A 22 23.98 7.31 21.44
CA ALA A 22 23.26 7.36 20.18
C ALA A 22 23.30 6.01 19.45
N ALA A 23 24.41 5.27 19.53
CA ALA A 23 24.62 4.03 18.79
C ALA A 23 23.96 2.79 19.42
N GLN A 24 23.99 2.65 20.75
CA GLN A 24 23.50 1.44 21.43
C GLN A 24 22.02 1.12 21.19
N PRO A 25 21.09 2.10 21.20
CA PRO A 25 19.69 1.82 20.88
C PRO A 25 19.52 1.17 19.50
N PHE A 26 20.21 1.68 18.47
CA PHE A 26 20.14 1.10 17.13
C PHE A 26 20.72 -0.32 17.07
N ARG A 27 21.84 -0.58 17.76
CA ARG A 27 22.41 -1.94 17.84
C ARG A 27 21.45 -2.93 18.48
N GLN A 28 20.79 -2.53 19.58
CA GLN A 28 19.81 -3.37 20.25
C GLN A 28 18.62 -3.68 19.33
N LEU A 29 18.07 -2.66 18.67
CA LEU A 29 16.94 -2.81 17.75
C LEU A 29 17.28 -3.64 16.50
N LEU A 30 18.51 -3.53 15.98
CA LEU A 30 19.01 -4.42 14.92
C LEU A 30 19.11 -5.88 15.41
N THR A 31 19.68 -6.09 16.60
CA THR A 31 19.85 -7.42 17.19
C THR A 31 18.51 -8.12 17.43
N THR A 32 17.48 -7.37 17.83
CA THR A 32 16.13 -7.91 18.05
C THR A 32 15.29 -7.99 16.76
N GLY A 33 15.83 -7.56 15.62
CA GLY A 33 15.13 -7.56 14.33
C GLY A 33 14.00 -6.52 14.21
N GLN A 34 13.90 -5.56 15.13
CA GLN A 34 12.85 -4.54 15.12
C GLN A 34 13.08 -3.47 14.04
N ILE A 35 14.32 -3.28 13.62
CA ILE A 35 14.70 -2.40 12.51
C ILE A 35 15.71 -3.11 11.60
N THR A 36 15.79 -2.66 10.35
CA THR A 36 16.72 -3.21 9.35
C THR A 36 17.97 -2.34 9.18
N ASP A 37 19.05 -2.92 8.64
CA ASP A 37 20.24 -2.15 8.23
C ASP A 37 19.91 -0.99 7.29
N GLU A 38 18.94 -1.19 6.39
CA GLU A 38 18.46 -0.14 5.49
C GLU A 38 17.84 1.03 6.25
N THR A 39 17.01 0.74 7.26
CA THR A 39 16.38 1.75 8.12
C THR A 39 17.43 2.55 8.88
N VAL A 40 18.42 1.88 9.46
CA VAL A 40 19.51 2.54 10.18
C VAL A 40 20.32 3.43 9.25
N ASN A 41 20.70 2.93 8.06
CA ASN A 41 21.45 3.71 7.09
C ASN A 41 20.73 4.98 6.65
N LEU A 42 19.41 4.90 6.48
CA LEU A 42 18.57 6.06 6.15
C LEU A 42 18.53 7.09 7.29
N VAL A 43 18.37 6.64 8.53
CA VAL A 43 18.37 7.52 9.70
C VAL A 43 19.71 8.22 9.85
N LEU A 44 20.82 7.50 9.62
CA LEU A 44 22.17 8.06 9.65
C LEU A 44 22.38 9.08 8.52
N ASP A 45 21.89 8.80 7.31
CA ASP A 45 21.90 9.76 6.19
C ASP A 45 21.13 11.04 6.55
N ALA A 46 19.98 10.92 7.21
CA ALA A 46 19.22 12.07 7.69
C ALA A 46 20.02 12.89 8.72
N GLY A 47 20.69 12.22 9.67
CA GLY A 47 21.53 12.86 10.68
C GLY A 47 22.71 13.61 10.10
N GLU A 48 23.38 13.03 9.10
CA GLU A 48 24.48 13.67 8.37
C GLU A 48 24.00 14.94 7.64
N LEU A 49 22.85 14.87 6.95
CA LEU A 49 22.26 16.02 6.25
C LEU A 49 21.75 17.10 7.22
N ALA A 50 21.25 16.71 8.39
CA ALA A 50 20.84 17.62 9.44
C ALA A 50 22.01 18.18 10.26
N GLN A 51 23.19 17.54 10.17
CA GLN A 51 24.35 17.78 11.04
C GLN A 51 24.00 17.69 12.53
N ASP A 52 23.05 16.81 12.88
CA ASP A 52 22.53 16.63 14.24
C ASP A 52 22.35 15.14 14.52
N THR A 53 23.33 14.54 15.20
CA THR A 53 23.30 13.13 15.58
C THR A 53 22.59 12.90 16.91
N SER A 54 22.29 13.96 17.68
CA SER A 54 21.68 13.86 19.00
C SER A 54 20.20 13.45 18.94
N LYS A 55 19.52 13.79 17.84
CA LYS A 55 18.09 13.54 17.64
C LYS A 55 17.79 12.26 16.87
N LEU A 56 18.79 11.46 16.51
CA LEU A 56 18.61 10.30 15.63
C LEU A 56 17.65 9.27 16.19
N VAL A 57 17.72 8.97 17.49
CA VAL A 57 16.82 8.00 18.13
C VAL A 57 15.37 8.47 18.09
N GLY A 58 15.12 9.74 18.44
CA GLY A 58 13.79 10.33 18.36
C GLY A 58 13.27 10.43 16.92
N PHE A 59 14.15 10.79 15.98
CA PHE A 59 13.82 10.80 14.57
C PHE A 59 13.51 9.40 14.03
N ALA A 60 14.22 8.35 14.46
CA ALA A 60 13.94 6.98 14.03
C ALA A 60 12.54 6.53 14.42
N ALA A 61 12.12 6.80 15.67
CA ALA A 61 10.75 6.53 16.12
C ALA A 61 9.72 7.33 15.31
N GLY A 62 9.96 8.63 15.10
CA GLY A 62 9.11 9.49 14.28
C GLY A 62 9.04 9.04 12.81
N TYR A 63 10.16 8.59 12.25
CA TYR A 63 10.26 8.08 10.88
C TYR A 63 9.41 6.83 10.69
N LEU A 64 9.49 5.86 11.62
CA LEU A 64 8.67 4.65 11.53
C LEU A 64 7.17 4.97 11.57
N SER A 65 6.76 5.90 12.43
CA SER A 65 5.37 6.39 12.47
C SER A 65 4.97 7.13 11.18
N MET A 66 5.82 8.03 10.70
CA MET A 66 5.59 8.78 9.45
C MET A 66 5.54 7.85 8.23
N ARG A 67 6.33 6.78 8.22
CA ARG A 67 6.32 5.76 7.18
C ARG A 67 4.98 5.03 7.14
N ALA A 68 4.41 4.68 8.30
CA ALA A 68 3.07 4.09 8.39
C ALA A 68 2.01 5.05 7.81
N GLN A 69 2.18 6.37 8.01
CA GLN A 69 1.31 7.40 7.44
C GLN A 69 1.62 7.79 5.98
N ASN A 70 2.40 6.97 5.26
CA ASN A 70 2.79 7.21 3.87
C ASN A 70 3.49 8.57 3.61
N VAL A 71 4.21 9.10 4.61
CA VAL A 71 5.04 10.31 4.44
C VAL A 71 6.34 9.93 3.71
N PRO A 72 6.73 10.64 2.62
CA PRO A 72 7.85 10.25 1.76
C PRO A 72 9.23 10.66 2.32
N VAL A 73 9.48 10.38 3.61
CA VAL A 73 10.72 10.79 4.30
C VAL A 73 11.97 10.20 3.63
N HIS A 74 11.91 8.93 3.24
CA HIS A 74 12.98 8.25 2.49
C HIS A 74 13.38 9.02 1.23
N ASP A 75 12.39 9.40 0.42
CA ASP A 75 12.64 10.08 -0.86
C ASP A 75 13.18 11.49 -0.65
N VAL A 76 12.74 12.19 0.40
CA VAL A 76 13.30 13.50 0.77
C VAL A 76 14.76 13.37 1.14
N ILE A 77 15.14 12.37 1.94
CA ILE A 77 16.54 12.14 2.33
C ILE A 77 17.40 11.83 1.10
N ALA A 78 16.94 10.92 0.23
CA ALA A 78 17.66 10.55 -0.98
C ALA A 78 17.86 11.75 -1.93
N MET A 79 16.81 12.57 -2.14
CA MET A 79 16.90 13.77 -2.95
C MET A 79 17.75 14.85 -2.29
N ALA A 80 17.64 15.06 -0.98
CA ALA A 80 18.45 16.03 -0.27
C ALA A 80 19.94 15.65 -0.32
N LYS A 81 20.27 14.36 -0.20
CA LYS A 81 21.63 13.84 -0.36
C LYS A 81 22.19 14.11 -1.75
N SER A 82 21.44 13.81 -2.81
CA SER A 82 21.89 14.06 -4.19
C SER A 82 22.02 15.56 -4.52
N GLN A 83 21.27 16.41 -3.83
CA GLN A 83 21.29 17.86 -3.99
C GLN A 83 22.20 18.58 -2.98
N ASN A 84 22.88 17.85 -2.08
CA ASN A 84 23.66 18.38 -0.96
C ASN A 84 22.91 19.44 -0.14
N ARG A 85 21.66 19.12 0.25
CA ARG A 85 20.78 20.03 1.00
C ARG A 85 20.63 19.60 2.45
N ARG A 86 20.60 20.59 3.33
CA ARG A 86 20.32 20.37 4.75
C ARG A 86 18.85 20.02 4.97
N LEU A 87 18.63 19.18 5.98
CA LEU A 87 17.32 18.78 6.47
C LEU A 87 17.14 19.19 7.91
N ASN A 88 15.88 19.20 8.37
CA ASN A 88 15.58 19.32 9.80
C ASN A 88 14.77 18.10 10.23
N LEU A 89 15.34 17.32 11.15
CA LEU A 89 14.75 16.08 11.67
C LEU A 89 13.44 16.31 12.43
N ALA A 90 13.18 17.53 12.90
CA ALA A 90 11.99 17.88 13.68
C ALA A 90 10.83 18.41 12.81
N TRP A 91 10.91 18.30 11.49
CA TRP A 91 9.81 18.69 10.62
C TRP A 91 8.55 17.85 10.86
N SER A 92 7.39 18.51 10.79
CA SER A 92 6.09 17.84 10.83
C SER A 92 5.87 16.97 9.59
N PRO A 93 4.97 15.97 9.64
CA PRO A 93 4.61 15.15 8.49
C PRO A 93 4.25 15.98 7.25
N GLN A 94 3.48 17.06 7.43
CA GLN A 94 3.13 17.97 6.34
C GLN A 94 4.36 18.66 5.76
N ARG A 95 5.29 19.13 6.61
CA ARG A 95 6.50 19.79 6.13
C ARG A 95 7.41 18.84 5.33
N TRP A 96 7.48 17.56 5.70
CA TRP A 96 8.16 16.54 4.90
C TRP A 96 7.51 16.35 3.53
N LYS A 97 6.16 16.34 3.45
CA LYS A 97 5.42 16.27 2.17
C LYS A 97 5.67 17.50 1.29
N ASP A 98 5.64 18.70 1.86
CA ASP A 98 5.92 19.94 1.14
C ASP A 98 7.35 19.96 0.59
N GLU A 99 8.32 19.55 1.43
CA GLU A 99 9.71 19.48 1.03
C GLU A 99 9.93 18.44 -0.07
N HIS A 100 9.27 17.28 0.03
CA HIS A 100 9.28 16.28 -1.02
C HIS A 100 8.79 16.86 -2.37
N GLU A 101 7.67 17.59 -2.36
CA GLU A 101 7.15 18.19 -3.58
C GLU A 101 8.14 19.22 -4.16
N ARG A 102 8.72 20.05 -3.29
CA ARG A 102 9.68 21.08 -3.68
C ARG A 102 10.94 20.49 -4.30
N LEU A 103 11.51 19.44 -3.69
CA LEU A 103 12.71 18.76 -4.19
C LEU A 103 12.44 17.98 -5.48
N SER A 104 11.29 17.32 -5.57
CA SER A 104 10.85 16.60 -6.76
C SER A 104 10.70 17.53 -7.97
N ARG A 105 10.06 18.71 -7.78
CA ARG A 105 9.96 19.75 -8.83
C ARG A 105 11.33 20.25 -9.25
N ALA A 106 12.22 20.53 -8.30
CA ALA A 106 13.58 21.00 -8.59
C ALA A 106 14.38 19.95 -9.40
N GLU A 107 14.24 18.67 -9.05
CA GLU A 107 14.88 17.56 -9.77
C GLU A 107 14.33 17.43 -11.20
N ALA A 108 13.01 17.55 -11.37
CA ALA A 108 12.40 17.54 -12.70
C ALA A 108 12.91 18.70 -13.58
N LEU A 109 13.01 19.92 -13.02
CA LEU A 109 13.55 21.09 -13.72
C LEU A 109 15.03 20.93 -14.05
N ARG A 110 15.83 20.42 -13.12
CA ARG A 110 17.26 20.13 -13.37
C ARG A 110 17.43 19.16 -14.54
N ARG A 111 16.61 18.11 -14.60
CA ARG A 111 16.65 17.15 -15.72
C ARG A 111 16.27 17.76 -17.06
N MET A 112 15.38 18.75 -17.05
CA MET A 112 15.04 19.49 -18.27
C MET A 112 16.17 20.40 -18.73
N ALA A 113 16.98 20.92 -17.79
CA ALA A 113 18.10 21.81 -18.07
C ALA A 113 19.41 21.07 -18.39
N ALA A 114 19.58 19.84 -17.89
CA ALA A 114 20.73 18.98 -18.15
C ALA A 114 20.75 18.47 -19.60
N GLU A 115 21.89 17.93 -20.02
CA GLU A 115 21.99 17.21 -21.30
C GLU A 115 20.93 16.11 -21.40
N ASN A 116 20.26 16.06 -22.55
CA ASN A 116 19.14 15.16 -22.74
C ASN A 116 19.63 13.73 -22.98
N VAL A 117 19.70 12.96 -21.90
CA VAL A 117 20.10 11.55 -21.93
C VAL A 117 18.98 10.71 -22.54
N GLY A 118 19.32 9.87 -23.51
CA GLY A 118 18.43 8.86 -24.09
C GLY A 118 18.39 7.59 -23.24
N TYR A 119 17.22 6.97 -23.14
CA TYR A 119 17.05 5.67 -22.50
C TYR A 119 16.85 4.59 -23.57
N ASP A 120 17.60 3.51 -23.47
CA ASP A 120 17.33 2.32 -24.26
C ASP A 120 16.15 1.56 -23.65
N VAL A 121 15.02 1.58 -24.36
CA VAL A 121 13.77 0.89 -23.97
C VAL A 121 13.40 -0.18 -24.99
N SER A 122 14.34 -0.59 -25.86
CA SER A 122 14.08 -1.49 -26.99
C SER A 122 13.55 -2.84 -26.53
N ALA A 123 14.10 -3.38 -25.44
CA ALA A 123 13.67 -4.63 -24.81
C ALA A 123 12.19 -4.60 -24.37
N TYR A 124 11.64 -3.42 -24.04
CA TYR A 124 10.23 -3.26 -23.69
C TYR A 124 9.39 -3.00 -24.93
N GLN A 125 9.89 -2.16 -25.84
CA GLN A 125 9.15 -1.75 -27.03
C GLN A 125 8.79 -2.93 -27.93
N GLN A 126 9.65 -3.93 -28.05
CA GLN A 126 9.39 -5.12 -28.90
C GLN A 126 8.19 -5.95 -28.45
N HIS A 127 7.79 -5.85 -27.18
CA HIS A 127 6.68 -6.61 -26.59
C HIS A 127 5.41 -5.76 -26.46
N LEU A 128 5.46 -4.46 -26.77
CA LEU A 128 4.29 -3.59 -26.78
C LEU A 128 3.65 -3.55 -28.17
N PRO A 129 2.33 -3.30 -28.26
CA PRO A 129 1.67 -3.04 -29.52
C PRO A 129 2.37 -1.91 -30.30
N PRO A 130 2.47 -2.03 -31.64
CA PRO A 130 3.17 -1.03 -32.47
C PRO A 130 2.53 0.37 -32.36
N LYS A 131 1.25 0.43 -32.01
CA LYS A 131 0.51 1.66 -31.69
C LYS A 131 -0.40 1.42 -30.50
N PHE A 132 -0.35 2.33 -29.53
CA PHE A 132 -1.30 2.46 -28.43
C PHE A 132 -1.49 3.96 -28.16
N PRO A 133 -2.57 4.39 -27.46
CA PRO A 133 -2.79 5.80 -27.17
C PRO A 133 -1.80 6.25 -26.10
N GLY A 134 -0.57 6.57 -26.50
CA GLY A 134 0.52 6.80 -25.57
C GLY A 134 1.91 6.72 -26.20
N TYR A 135 2.94 6.72 -25.37
CA TYR A 135 4.33 6.51 -25.79
C TYR A 135 5.22 6.09 -24.64
N LEU A 136 6.31 5.40 -24.96
CA LEU A 136 7.42 5.17 -24.03
C LEU A 136 8.23 6.44 -23.80
N ILE A 137 8.61 6.69 -22.55
CA ILE A 137 9.51 7.78 -22.16
C ILE A 137 10.94 7.35 -22.47
N LYS A 138 11.52 7.95 -23.53
CA LYS A 138 12.86 7.59 -24.04
C LYS A 138 13.97 8.55 -23.67
N SER A 139 13.72 9.54 -22.81
CA SER A 139 14.74 10.51 -22.44
C SER A 139 14.51 11.17 -21.10
N SER A 140 15.59 11.68 -20.49
CA SER A 140 15.58 12.39 -19.22
C SER A 140 14.68 13.63 -19.24
N ARG A 141 14.67 14.38 -20.35
CA ARG A 141 13.78 15.54 -20.50
C ARG A 141 12.31 15.14 -20.53
N ARG A 142 11.96 14.04 -21.22
CA ARG A 142 10.58 13.53 -21.25
C ARG A 142 10.15 13.00 -19.87
N LEU A 143 11.05 12.37 -19.14
CA LEU A 143 10.82 11.92 -17.77
C LEU A 143 10.59 13.10 -16.82
N GLY A 144 11.41 14.15 -16.90
CA GLY A 144 11.19 15.39 -16.13
C GLY A 144 9.83 16.04 -16.44
N MET A 145 9.46 16.11 -17.73
CA MET A 145 8.15 16.59 -18.15
C MET A 145 6.99 15.75 -17.62
N GLU A 146 7.16 14.42 -17.51
CA GLU A 146 6.17 13.55 -16.88
C GLU A 146 5.98 13.92 -15.41
N GLY A 147 7.08 14.04 -14.67
CA GLY A 147 7.07 14.42 -13.25
C GLY A 147 6.34 15.73 -12.99
N LEU A 148 6.62 16.76 -13.81
CA LEU A 148 5.95 18.07 -13.70
C LEU A 148 4.45 18.00 -14.03
N ARG A 149 4.07 17.28 -15.09
CA ARG A 149 2.66 17.17 -15.52
C ARG A 149 1.81 16.40 -14.52
N GLN A 150 2.35 15.28 -14.03
CA GLN A 150 1.63 14.37 -13.14
C GLN A 150 1.82 14.71 -11.66
N ARG A 151 2.65 15.70 -11.31
CA ARG A 151 2.89 16.07 -9.90
C ARG A 151 3.32 14.86 -9.05
N HIS A 152 4.11 13.96 -9.62
CA HIS A 152 4.65 12.80 -8.92
C HIS A 152 6.16 12.68 -9.06
N CYS A 153 6.79 12.06 -8.07
CA CYS A 153 8.24 11.99 -8.01
C CYS A 153 8.78 11.08 -9.10
N VAL A 154 9.76 11.60 -9.87
CA VAL A 154 10.47 10.82 -10.89
C VAL A 154 11.92 10.54 -10.50
N ALA A 155 12.33 10.91 -9.28
CA ALA A 155 13.72 10.87 -8.84
C ALA A 155 14.36 9.49 -9.06
N ASN A 156 13.71 8.44 -8.56
CA ASN A 156 14.23 7.06 -8.62
C ASN A 156 14.13 6.43 -10.01
N TYR A 157 13.29 6.95 -10.92
CA TYR A 157 13.13 6.37 -12.25
C TYR A 157 14.34 6.56 -13.14
N HIS A 158 15.09 7.65 -13.00
CA HIS A 158 16.21 7.91 -13.89
C HIS A 158 17.29 6.83 -13.80
N ALA A 159 17.72 6.50 -12.59
CA ALA A 159 18.75 5.48 -12.38
C ALA A 159 18.26 4.10 -12.86
N ARG A 160 16.99 3.78 -12.62
CA ARG A 160 16.38 2.51 -13.03
C ARG A 160 16.25 2.39 -14.55
N LEU A 161 15.87 3.48 -15.24
CA LEU A 161 15.82 3.56 -16.71
C LEU A 161 17.22 3.45 -17.33
N MET A 162 18.23 4.08 -16.72
CA MET A 162 19.63 3.95 -17.16
C MET A 162 20.17 2.53 -16.99
N ALA A 163 19.80 1.88 -15.89
CA ALA A 163 20.16 0.48 -15.63
C ALA A 163 19.33 -0.53 -16.42
N GLY A 164 18.33 -0.08 -17.20
CA GLY A 164 17.43 -0.96 -17.95
C GLY A 164 16.55 -1.86 -17.09
N THR A 165 16.35 -1.53 -15.80
CA THR A 165 15.54 -2.34 -14.87
C THR A 165 14.05 -2.03 -14.93
N CYS A 166 13.67 -0.89 -15.52
CA CYS A 166 12.28 -0.56 -15.82
C CYS A 166 12.16 0.28 -17.09
N ALA A 167 10.96 0.35 -17.65
CA ALA A 167 10.55 1.37 -18.62
C ALA A 167 9.31 2.11 -18.12
N ILE A 168 9.11 3.35 -18.60
CA ILE A 168 7.93 4.15 -18.27
C ILE A 168 7.16 4.46 -19.54
N ALA A 169 5.85 4.23 -19.54
CA ALA A 169 4.93 4.61 -20.60
C ALA A 169 3.96 5.69 -20.12
N ALA A 170 3.73 6.71 -20.94
CA ALA A 170 2.56 7.58 -20.80
C ALA A 170 1.43 6.97 -21.63
N VAL A 171 0.28 6.69 -21.01
CA VAL A 171 -0.90 6.09 -21.64
C VAL A 171 -2.10 7.00 -21.45
N PHE A 172 -2.95 7.15 -22.46
CA PHE A 172 -4.15 7.99 -22.43
C PHE A 172 -5.39 7.10 -22.48
N VAL A 173 -6.22 7.18 -21.45
CA VAL A 173 -7.50 6.47 -21.34
C VAL A 173 -8.54 7.47 -20.89
N ASP A 174 -9.67 7.56 -21.60
CA ASP A 174 -10.78 8.46 -21.28
C ASP A 174 -10.33 9.93 -21.10
N LYS A 175 -9.41 10.39 -21.98
CA LYS A 175 -8.75 11.72 -21.95
C LYS A 175 -7.86 11.96 -20.72
N GLN A 176 -7.75 11.00 -19.81
CA GLN A 176 -6.85 11.04 -18.67
C GLN A 176 -5.48 10.47 -19.05
N ARG A 177 -4.41 11.12 -18.59
CA ARG A 177 -3.03 10.65 -18.74
C ARG A 177 -2.64 9.78 -17.56
N TRP A 178 -2.10 8.61 -17.84
CA TRP A 178 -1.60 7.62 -16.89
C TRP A 178 -0.11 7.38 -17.12
N THR A 179 0.66 7.34 -16.03
CA THR A 179 2.05 6.91 -16.02
C THR A 179 2.10 5.45 -15.61
N VAL A 180 2.57 4.60 -16.52
CA VAL A 180 2.65 3.16 -16.35
C VAL A 180 4.11 2.75 -16.25
N GLU A 181 4.46 2.07 -15.17
CA GLU A 181 5.78 1.50 -14.96
C GLU A 181 5.78 0.04 -15.41
N LEU A 182 6.77 -0.31 -16.23
CA LEU A 182 6.95 -1.62 -16.84
C LEU A 182 8.22 -2.27 -16.29
N ALA A 183 8.15 -3.56 -16.03
CA ALA A 183 9.30 -4.39 -15.71
C ALA A 183 9.34 -5.62 -16.62
N LEU A 184 10.54 -6.13 -16.87
CA LEU A 184 10.71 -7.41 -17.53
C LEU A 184 10.46 -8.54 -16.52
N GLY A 185 9.68 -9.53 -16.95
CA GLY A 185 9.47 -10.78 -16.24
C GLY A 185 10.51 -11.83 -16.64
N ASN A 186 10.54 -12.92 -15.89
CA ASN A 186 11.35 -14.10 -16.23
C ASN A 186 10.58 -15.09 -17.12
N ASP A 187 9.30 -14.85 -17.36
CA ASP A 187 8.45 -15.70 -18.20
C ASP A 187 8.64 -15.33 -19.68
N PRO A 188 9.17 -16.24 -20.53
CA PRO A 188 9.36 -15.98 -21.95
C PRO A 188 8.05 -15.74 -22.72
N LEU A 189 6.91 -16.26 -22.23
CA LEU A 189 5.59 -16.10 -22.85
C LEU A 189 4.90 -14.81 -22.42
N ALA A 190 5.23 -14.28 -21.24
CA ALA A 190 4.75 -13.01 -20.71
C ALA A 190 5.92 -12.14 -20.20
N PRO A 191 6.81 -11.70 -21.10
CA PRO A 191 8.07 -11.05 -20.72
C PRO A 191 7.88 -9.65 -20.15
N LEU A 192 6.69 -9.05 -20.28
CA LEU A 192 6.37 -7.74 -19.72
C LEU A 192 5.33 -7.86 -18.60
N ARG A 193 5.55 -7.09 -17.54
CA ARG A 193 4.52 -6.83 -16.51
C ARG A 193 4.41 -5.34 -16.21
N ILE A 194 3.20 -4.92 -15.84
CA ILE A 194 2.97 -3.59 -15.28
C ILE A 194 3.20 -3.67 -13.77
N THR A 195 4.16 -2.90 -13.25
CA THR A 195 4.44 -2.84 -11.81
C THR A 195 3.62 -1.77 -11.11
N GLN A 196 3.31 -0.68 -11.81
CA GLN A 196 2.59 0.44 -11.24
C GLN A 196 1.82 1.21 -12.32
N ILE A 197 0.65 1.73 -11.94
CA ILE A 197 -0.13 2.67 -12.74
C ILE A 197 -0.52 3.84 -11.83
N LYS A 198 -0.14 5.06 -12.20
CA LYS A 198 -0.48 6.27 -11.45
C LYS A 198 -0.93 7.40 -12.38
N THR A 199 -1.83 8.24 -11.89
CA THR A 199 -2.21 9.50 -12.51
C THR A 199 -1.65 10.68 -11.71
N ARG A 200 -2.16 11.88 -11.99
CA ARG A 200 -1.80 13.12 -11.31
C ARG A 200 -1.94 12.95 -9.79
N TYR A 201 -0.99 13.49 -9.02
CA TYR A 201 -0.93 13.38 -7.56
C TYR A 201 -0.88 11.94 -7.02
N ASN A 202 -0.30 11.01 -7.79
CA ASN A 202 -0.24 9.58 -7.46
C ASN A 202 -1.60 8.86 -7.40
N GLY A 203 -2.67 9.43 -7.96
CA GLY A 203 -3.97 8.77 -8.00
C GLY A 203 -3.91 7.38 -8.66
N LEU A 204 -4.70 6.44 -8.17
CA LEU A 204 -4.75 5.06 -8.66
C LEU A 204 -5.86 4.87 -9.70
N PRO A 205 -5.71 3.94 -10.66
CA PRO A 205 -6.77 3.64 -11.62
C PRO A 205 -7.89 2.82 -10.98
N SER A 206 -9.13 3.09 -11.39
CA SER A 206 -10.25 2.17 -11.15
C SER A 206 -9.99 0.79 -11.78
N PRO A 207 -10.67 -0.28 -11.33
CA PRO A 207 -10.51 -1.62 -11.91
C PRO A 207 -10.75 -1.65 -13.43
N ASP A 208 -11.74 -0.91 -13.93
CA ASP A 208 -12.01 -0.79 -15.36
C ASP A 208 -10.89 -0.08 -16.11
N THR A 209 -10.40 1.04 -15.57
CA THR A 209 -9.29 1.78 -16.17
C THR A 209 -8.04 0.92 -16.23
N ARG A 210 -7.74 0.17 -15.15
CA ARG A 210 -6.64 -0.79 -15.09
C ARG A 210 -6.79 -1.86 -16.17
N ARG A 211 -7.96 -2.50 -16.29
CA ARG A 211 -8.24 -3.49 -17.36
C ARG A 211 -8.03 -2.91 -18.75
N ARG A 212 -8.50 -1.69 -19.00
CA ARG A 212 -8.31 -0.99 -20.27
C ARG A 212 -6.84 -0.73 -20.56
N ILE A 213 -6.06 -0.25 -19.60
CA ILE A 213 -4.62 0.00 -19.76
C ILE A 213 -3.87 -1.29 -20.09
N HIS A 214 -4.13 -2.38 -19.36
CA HIS A 214 -3.56 -3.70 -19.64
C HIS A 214 -3.88 -4.18 -21.07
N LYS A 215 -5.16 -4.09 -21.47
CA LYS A 215 -5.59 -4.43 -22.82
C LYS A 215 -4.91 -3.58 -23.89
N LEU A 216 -4.79 -2.27 -23.68
CA LEU A 216 -4.15 -1.34 -24.61
C LEU A 216 -2.66 -1.60 -24.78
N LEU A 217 -1.99 -2.05 -23.73
CA LEU A 217 -0.57 -2.38 -23.77
C LEU A 217 -0.29 -3.84 -24.15
N GLY A 218 -1.33 -4.66 -24.35
CA GLY A 218 -1.16 -6.09 -24.64
C GLY A 218 -0.49 -6.87 -23.50
N ILE A 219 -0.58 -6.37 -22.27
CA ILE A 219 0.04 -6.97 -21.10
C ILE A 219 -1.05 -7.61 -20.26
N GLU A 220 -0.96 -8.91 -20.03
CA GLU A 220 -1.91 -9.61 -19.18
C GLU A 220 -1.88 -9.00 -17.77
N ILE A 221 -3.06 -8.89 -17.15
CA ILE A 221 -3.11 -8.61 -15.72
C ILE A 221 -2.51 -9.84 -15.07
N PRO A 222 -1.47 -9.70 -14.23
CA PRO A 222 -0.98 -10.83 -13.46
C PRO A 222 -2.19 -11.48 -12.81
N LYS A 223 -2.51 -12.71 -13.23
CA LYS A 223 -3.40 -13.55 -12.44
C LYS A 223 -2.70 -13.55 -11.09
N ALA A 224 -3.40 -13.10 -10.04
CA ALA A 224 -2.94 -13.33 -8.68
C ALA A 224 -2.41 -14.76 -8.66
N PRO A 225 -1.18 -15.00 -8.15
CA PRO A 225 -0.54 -16.31 -8.24
C PRO A 225 -1.63 -17.32 -8.00
N ALA A 226 -1.89 -18.17 -8.99
CA ALA A 226 -2.90 -19.19 -8.85
C ALA A 226 -2.53 -19.85 -7.53
N GLN A 227 -3.37 -19.64 -6.52
CA GLN A 227 -3.25 -20.45 -5.32
C GLN A 227 -3.18 -21.87 -5.87
N PRO A 228 -2.16 -22.65 -5.46
CA PRO A 228 -1.90 -23.98 -6.01
C PRO A 228 -3.25 -24.65 -6.19
N PRO A 229 -3.55 -25.18 -7.40
CA PRO A 229 -4.91 -25.48 -7.85
C PRO A 229 -5.65 -25.97 -6.63
N GLN A 230 -6.56 -25.13 -6.10
CA GLN A 230 -7.25 -25.50 -4.88
C GLN A 230 -7.87 -26.83 -5.24
N SER A 231 -7.31 -27.88 -4.65
CA SER A 231 -7.86 -29.21 -4.67
C SER A 231 -9.34 -28.99 -4.49
N THR A 232 -10.13 -29.54 -5.40
CA THR A 232 -11.58 -29.43 -5.48
C THR A 232 -12.32 -29.93 -4.22
N GLU A 233 -11.63 -30.03 -3.09
CA GLU A 233 -12.08 -30.44 -1.77
C GLU A 233 -11.20 -29.80 -0.66
N ARG A 234 -11.10 -28.46 -0.61
CA ARG A 234 -10.85 -27.80 0.68
C ARG A 234 -12.15 -27.15 1.12
N PRO A 235 -12.80 -27.63 2.20
CA PRO A 235 -13.90 -26.90 2.81
C PRO A 235 -13.39 -25.50 3.15
N THR A 236 -13.99 -24.48 2.58
CA THR A 236 -13.68 -23.10 2.99
C THR A 236 -14.11 -22.98 4.45
N LEU A 237 -13.20 -22.55 5.31
CA LEU A 237 -13.36 -22.55 6.77
C LEU A 237 -14.68 -21.89 7.22
N TYR A 238 -15.05 -20.77 6.57
CA TYR A 238 -16.33 -20.10 6.79
C TYR A 238 -17.56 -20.97 6.50
N LEU A 239 -17.54 -21.85 5.48
CA LEU A 239 -18.65 -22.78 5.20
C LEU A 239 -18.75 -23.86 6.27
N GLU A 240 -17.62 -24.32 6.78
CA GLU A 240 -17.59 -25.28 7.89
C GLU A 240 -18.08 -24.65 9.20
N ASN A 241 -17.76 -23.38 9.43
CA ASN A 241 -18.28 -22.61 10.56
C ASN A 241 -19.78 -22.32 10.40
N LEU A 242 -20.25 -21.96 9.20
CA LEU A 242 -21.68 -21.82 8.88
C LEU A 242 -22.45 -23.11 9.20
N ARG A 243 -21.93 -24.27 8.81
CA ARG A 243 -22.56 -25.57 9.13
C ARG A 243 -22.66 -25.85 10.64
N ARG A 244 -21.77 -25.27 11.45
CA ARG A 244 -21.77 -25.42 12.92
C ARG A 244 -22.69 -24.42 13.61
N VAL A 245 -22.74 -23.17 13.14
CA VAL A 245 -23.58 -22.12 13.74
C VAL A 245 -25.05 -22.20 13.30
N LEU A 246 -25.33 -22.65 12.08
CA LEU A 246 -26.70 -22.66 11.52
C LEU A 246 -27.71 -23.49 12.35
N PRO A 247 -27.37 -24.69 12.87
CA PRO A 247 -28.25 -25.42 13.77
C PRO A 247 -28.53 -24.66 15.08
N VAL A 248 -27.51 -24.02 15.65
CA VAL A 248 -27.65 -23.23 16.88
C VAL A 248 -28.61 -22.06 16.67
N LEU A 249 -28.48 -21.34 15.54
CA LEU A 249 -29.38 -20.25 15.17
C LEU A 249 -30.83 -20.74 15.01
N ARG A 250 -31.04 -21.91 14.39
CA ARG A 250 -32.36 -22.52 14.22
C ARG A 250 -32.99 -22.92 15.54
N ASP A 251 -32.21 -23.52 16.44
CA ASP A 251 -32.69 -23.93 17.77
C ASP A 251 -33.12 -22.73 18.63
N GLN A 252 -32.53 -21.56 18.38
CA GLN A 252 -32.92 -20.30 19.04
C GLN A 252 -34.03 -19.54 18.29
N ALA A 253 -34.60 -20.13 17.24
CA ALA A 253 -35.60 -19.51 16.38
C ALA A 253 -35.17 -18.16 15.80
N ILE A 254 -33.88 -18.02 15.47
CA ILE A 254 -33.36 -16.90 14.68
C ILE A 254 -33.67 -17.15 13.20
N GLU A 255 -34.21 -16.13 12.54
CA GLU A 255 -34.58 -16.13 11.13
C GLU A 255 -33.47 -15.53 10.26
N THR A 256 -32.86 -14.43 10.71
CA THR A 256 -31.83 -13.70 9.97
C THR A 256 -30.74 -13.21 10.91
N VAL A 257 -29.48 -13.28 10.47
CA VAL A 257 -28.36 -12.60 11.13
C VAL A 257 -27.75 -11.58 10.17
N ILE A 258 -27.56 -10.35 10.62
CA ILE A 258 -26.92 -9.28 9.86
C ILE A 258 -25.68 -8.84 10.62
N VAL A 259 -24.52 -9.00 10.01
CA VAL A 259 -23.24 -8.53 10.53
C VAL A 259 -22.85 -7.28 9.76
N ASN A 260 -22.80 -6.14 10.44
CA ASN A 260 -22.31 -4.91 9.85
C ASN A 260 -20.80 -4.81 10.06
N PHE A 261 -20.06 -4.37 9.05
CA PHE A 261 -18.64 -4.06 9.21
C PHE A 261 -18.33 -2.73 8.56
N ASP A 262 -17.38 -2.01 9.15
CA ASP A 262 -16.97 -0.68 8.73
C ASP A 262 -15.49 -0.50 9.02
N GLY A 263 -14.77 0.05 8.05
CA GLY A 263 -13.35 0.35 8.17
C GLY A 263 -12.98 1.63 7.44
N SER A 264 -11.99 2.34 7.98
CA SER A 264 -11.31 3.47 7.34
C SER A 264 -9.94 3.70 8.00
N GLY A 265 -8.98 4.25 7.25
CA GLY A 265 -7.70 4.69 7.81
C GLY A 265 -6.91 3.59 8.54
N ASP A 266 -6.74 2.44 7.90
CA ASP A 266 -6.04 1.25 8.40
C ASP A 266 -6.71 0.57 9.62
N SER A 267 -7.95 0.95 9.93
CA SER A 267 -8.78 0.32 10.97
C SER A 267 -10.05 -0.22 10.34
N GLY A 268 -10.25 -1.54 10.41
CA GLY A 268 -11.52 -2.19 10.07
C GLY A 268 -12.02 -2.94 11.29
N GLN A 269 -13.31 -2.84 11.59
CA GLN A 269 -13.92 -3.61 12.65
C GLN A 269 -15.23 -4.21 12.15
N ILE A 270 -15.46 -5.49 12.50
CA ILE A 270 -16.81 -6.01 12.54
C ILE A 270 -17.55 -5.21 13.62
N GLY A 271 -18.58 -4.49 13.19
CA GLY A 271 -19.45 -3.68 14.03
C GLY A 271 -20.47 -4.57 14.74
N ASP A 272 -21.74 -4.16 14.70
CA ASP A 272 -22.80 -4.90 15.38
C ASP A 272 -23.26 -6.12 14.58
N ILE A 273 -23.40 -7.24 15.31
CA ILE A 273 -24.12 -8.44 14.86
C ILE A 273 -25.56 -8.33 15.37
N ASP A 274 -26.52 -8.30 14.45
CA ASP A 274 -27.94 -8.26 14.76
C ASP A 274 -28.61 -9.59 14.41
N TYR A 275 -29.35 -10.15 15.37
CA TYR A 275 -30.14 -11.35 15.23
C TYR A 275 -31.62 -10.98 15.16
N TYR A 276 -32.34 -11.54 14.19
CA TYR A 276 -33.77 -11.34 14.01
C TYR A 276 -34.53 -12.64 14.29
N PRO A 277 -35.60 -12.63 15.11
CA PRO A 277 -36.24 -11.44 15.69
C PRO A 277 -35.41 -10.78 16.82
N ALA A 278 -35.44 -9.45 16.86
CA ALA A 278 -34.51 -8.62 17.66
C ALA A 278 -34.63 -8.81 19.18
N ASP A 279 -35.77 -9.32 19.68
CA ASP A 279 -35.98 -9.63 21.10
C ASP A 279 -35.10 -10.80 21.58
N ARG A 280 -34.51 -11.57 20.66
CA ARG A 280 -33.59 -12.68 20.96
C ARG A 280 -32.13 -12.26 21.07
N ASN A 281 -31.76 -11.08 20.59
CA ASN A 281 -30.38 -10.58 20.57
C ASN A 281 -29.63 -10.83 21.88
N ALA A 282 -30.16 -10.37 23.02
CA ALA A 282 -29.46 -10.46 24.29
C ALA A 282 -29.25 -11.90 24.78
N ALA A 283 -30.11 -12.83 24.37
CA ALA A 283 -30.06 -14.23 24.81
C ALA A 283 -29.07 -15.07 23.99
N VAL A 284 -28.84 -14.71 22.72
CA VAL A 284 -28.10 -15.58 21.79
C VAL A 284 -26.62 -15.21 21.64
N ARG A 285 -26.25 -13.94 21.82
CA ARG A 285 -24.87 -13.43 21.59
C ARG A 285 -23.78 -14.24 22.29
N ASN A 286 -24.01 -14.57 23.57
CA ASN A 286 -23.05 -15.27 24.41
C ASN A 286 -23.24 -16.80 24.44
N LEU A 287 -24.08 -17.36 23.55
CA LEU A 287 -24.27 -18.80 23.51
C LEU A 287 -22.95 -19.49 23.11
N PRO A 288 -22.51 -20.51 23.87
CA PRO A 288 -21.29 -21.21 23.52
C PRO A 288 -21.51 -22.04 22.26
N VAL A 289 -20.64 -21.86 21.28
CA VAL A 289 -20.62 -22.64 20.05
C VAL A 289 -19.19 -23.09 19.74
N GLU A 290 -19.08 -24.29 19.17
CA GLU A 290 -17.83 -24.73 18.58
C GLU A 290 -17.68 -24.15 17.18
N HIS A 291 -16.57 -23.47 16.93
CA HIS A 291 -16.17 -23.08 15.58
C HIS A 291 -14.73 -23.53 15.33
N LEU A 292 -14.31 -23.52 14.08
CA LEU A 292 -12.95 -23.82 13.68
C LEU A 292 -12.19 -22.51 13.47
N GLN A 293 -11.00 -22.41 14.08
CA GLN A 293 -10.12 -21.28 13.92
C GLN A 293 -8.79 -21.72 13.33
N ASN A 294 -8.18 -20.86 12.51
CA ASN A 294 -6.85 -21.08 11.96
C ASN A 294 -5.78 -20.51 12.91
N GLU A 295 -5.06 -21.38 13.59
CA GLU A 295 -3.97 -20.98 14.48
C GLU A 295 -2.65 -20.97 13.70
N ARG A 296 -1.97 -19.82 13.68
CA ARG A 296 -0.63 -19.68 13.09
C ARG A 296 0.42 -19.87 14.18
N PHE A 297 1.33 -20.80 13.95
CA PHE A 297 2.46 -21.04 14.85
C PHE A 297 3.76 -21.08 14.06
N PHE A 298 4.84 -20.73 14.74
CA PHE A 298 6.18 -20.71 14.16
C PHE A 298 6.85 -22.05 14.46
N ASP A 299 7.13 -22.82 13.41
CA ASP A 299 7.76 -24.14 13.51
C ASP A 299 8.88 -24.26 12.45
N ASP A 300 10.03 -24.77 12.87
CA ASP A 300 11.24 -24.94 12.04
C ASP A 300 11.60 -23.74 11.11
N GLY A 301 11.54 -22.52 11.65
CA GLY A 301 11.92 -21.32 10.89
C GLY A 301 10.86 -20.85 9.88
N GLN A 302 9.69 -21.48 9.84
CA GLN A 302 8.59 -21.13 8.94
C GLN A 302 7.30 -20.90 9.73
N TRP A 303 6.48 -19.95 9.25
CA TRP A 303 5.12 -19.80 9.74
C TRP A 303 4.26 -20.91 9.13
N THR A 304 3.69 -21.75 9.98
CA THR A 304 2.74 -22.79 9.60
C THR A 304 1.38 -22.50 10.25
N SER A 305 0.33 -23.15 9.75
CA SER A 305 -1.04 -22.89 10.21
C SER A 305 -1.80 -24.20 10.36
N ARG A 306 -2.59 -24.33 11.43
CA ARG A 306 -3.46 -25.49 11.66
C ARG A 306 -4.86 -25.05 12.04
N VAL A 307 -5.86 -25.70 11.44
CA VAL A 307 -7.26 -25.53 11.82
C VAL A 307 -7.57 -26.38 13.04
N MET A 308 -8.10 -25.74 14.09
CA MET A 308 -8.45 -26.39 15.36
C MET A 308 -9.87 -26.00 15.77
N PRO A 309 -10.67 -26.93 16.33
CA PRO A 309 -11.93 -26.60 16.98
C PRO A 309 -11.70 -25.77 18.24
N GLN A 310 -12.51 -24.74 18.44
CA GLN A 310 -12.48 -23.84 19.57
C GLN A 310 -13.89 -23.50 20.03
N GLN A 311 -14.08 -23.50 21.35
CA GLN A 311 -15.30 -22.99 21.99
C GLN A 311 -15.20 -21.46 22.07
N ALA A 312 -16.21 -20.77 21.56
CA ALA A 312 -16.33 -19.32 21.63
C ALA A 312 -17.80 -18.92 21.80
N SER A 313 -18.06 -17.63 22.00
CA SER A 313 -19.43 -17.12 21.93
C SER A 313 -19.96 -17.18 20.50
N LEU A 314 -21.28 -17.15 20.33
CA LEU A 314 -21.91 -17.10 19.02
C LEU A 314 -21.48 -15.84 18.25
N ASP A 315 -21.35 -14.70 18.92
CA ASP A 315 -20.82 -13.47 18.32
C ASP A 315 -19.38 -13.64 17.83
N ASP A 316 -18.49 -14.24 18.63
CA ASP A 316 -17.09 -14.48 18.23
C ASP A 316 -17.01 -15.44 17.05
N ALA A 317 -17.81 -16.51 17.07
CA ALA A 317 -17.85 -17.49 15.98
C ALA A 317 -18.37 -16.88 14.67
N ILE A 318 -19.38 -16.01 14.75
CA ILE A 318 -19.93 -15.29 13.59
C ILE A 318 -18.95 -14.23 13.09
N THR A 319 -18.23 -13.57 13.99
CA THR A 319 -17.14 -12.64 13.67
C THR A 319 -16.04 -13.35 12.89
N ALA A 320 -15.51 -14.47 13.41
CA ALA A 320 -14.47 -15.25 12.75
C ALA A 320 -14.90 -15.77 11.37
N LEU A 321 -16.14 -16.25 11.26
CA LEU A 321 -16.80 -16.60 9.99
C LEU A 321 -16.77 -15.44 8.98
N THR A 322 -17.09 -14.23 9.45
CA THR A 322 -17.21 -13.05 8.61
C THR A 322 -15.83 -12.59 8.15
N ASP A 323 -14.83 -12.61 9.04
CA ASP A 323 -13.43 -12.35 8.69
C ASP A 323 -12.90 -13.35 7.65
N ASP A 324 -13.15 -14.65 7.84
CA ASP A 324 -12.74 -15.70 6.90
C ASP A 324 -13.37 -15.49 5.50
N TYR A 325 -14.66 -15.11 5.46
CA TYR A 325 -15.35 -14.88 4.18
C TYR A 325 -14.88 -13.59 3.51
N GLN A 326 -14.60 -12.54 4.29
CA GLN A 326 -14.00 -11.31 3.79
C GLN A 326 -12.59 -11.54 3.23
N GLU A 327 -11.73 -12.32 3.90
CA GLU A 327 -10.39 -12.65 3.40
C GLU A 327 -10.48 -13.40 2.05
N LEU A 328 -11.44 -14.33 1.91
CA LEU A 328 -11.66 -15.04 0.66
C LEU A 328 -12.11 -14.13 -0.50
N SER A 329 -12.85 -13.05 -0.19
CA SER A 329 -13.30 -12.09 -1.22
C SER A 329 -12.15 -11.39 -1.94
N GLY A 330 -10.97 -11.32 -1.31
CA GLY A 330 -9.80 -10.60 -1.81
C GLY A 330 -10.01 -9.08 -1.94
N CYS A 331 -11.09 -8.54 -1.36
CA CYS A 331 -11.42 -7.12 -1.41
C CYS A 331 -10.69 -6.36 -0.28
N ASN A 332 -9.99 -5.29 -0.65
CA ASN A 332 -9.26 -4.45 0.29
C ASN A 332 -10.19 -3.35 0.81
N TRP A 333 -11.05 -3.69 1.78
CA TRP A 333 -12.11 -2.81 2.28
C TRP A 333 -11.68 -1.95 3.47
N TRP A 334 -10.55 -2.26 4.10
CA TRP A 334 -10.10 -1.62 5.34
C TRP A 334 -8.97 -0.58 5.13
N ASP A 335 -8.39 -0.50 3.93
CA ASP A 335 -7.27 0.39 3.63
C ASP A 335 -7.70 1.73 3.00
N ASN A 336 -6.85 2.74 3.19
CA ASN A 336 -6.96 4.07 2.58
C ASN A 336 -8.32 4.77 2.80
N ASP A 337 -9.22 4.70 1.82
CA ASP A 337 -10.52 5.39 1.82
C ASP A 337 -11.56 4.67 2.70
N GLY A 338 -11.27 3.42 3.06
CA GLY A 338 -12.15 2.59 3.86
C GLY A 338 -13.31 2.01 3.06
N GLY A 339 -14.08 1.19 3.74
CA GLY A 339 -15.14 0.37 3.16
C GLY A 339 -16.08 -0.08 4.24
N TYR A 340 -17.28 -0.44 3.86
CA TYR A 340 -18.32 -0.89 4.77
C TYR A 340 -19.14 -1.95 4.06
N GLY A 341 -19.91 -2.70 4.82
CA GLY A 341 -20.70 -3.75 4.22
C GLY A 341 -21.48 -4.56 5.22
N THR A 342 -22.13 -5.58 4.68
CA THR A 342 -22.96 -6.49 5.45
C THR A 342 -22.68 -7.93 5.06
N LEU A 343 -22.65 -8.82 6.06
CA LEU A 343 -22.85 -10.24 5.86
C LEU A 343 -24.24 -10.60 6.38
N GLU A 344 -25.08 -11.16 5.53
CA GLU A 344 -26.43 -11.58 5.86
C GLU A 344 -26.54 -13.10 5.80
N ILE A 345 -26.99 -13.70 6.89
CA ILE A 345 -27.30 -15.13 6.97
C ILE A 345 -28.80 -15.28 7.03
N ASP A 346 -29.38 -15.86 5.97
CA ASP A 346 -30.76 -16.33 6.01
C ASP A 346 -30.77 -17.74 6.61
N VAL A 347 -31.26 -17.85 7.85
CA VAL A 347 -31.23 -19.10 8.62
C VAL A 347 -32.24 -20.12 8.08
N GLN A 348 -33.36 -19.63 7.54
CA GLN A 348 -34.42 -20.47 6.99
C GLN A 348 -33.99 -21.05 5.64
N ALA A 349 -33.53 -20.21 4.71
CA ALA A 349 -33.01 -20.62 3.41
C ALA A 349 -31.66 -21.34 3.51
N GLY A 350 -30.91 -21.13 4.59
CA GLY A 350 -29.56 -21.67 4.78
C GLY A 350 -28.55 -21.05 3.82
N THR A 351 -28.74 -19.78 3.48
CA THR A 351 -27.90 -19.02 2.54
C THR A 351 -27.14 -17.92 3.27
N VAL A 352 -25.99 -17.53 2.71
CA VAL A 352 -25.20 -16.40 3.20
C VAL A 352 -24.88 -15.47 2.02
N GLU A 353 -24.98 -14.16 2.25
CA GLU A 353 -24.64 -13.13 1.29
C GLU A 353 -23.64 -12.15 1.92
N LEU A 354 -22.55 -11.85 1.21
CA LEU A 354 -21.54 -10.88 1.64
C LEU A 354 -21.50 -9.71 0.65
N ASN A 355 -21.86 -8.52 1.13
CA ASN A 355 -21.85 -7.28 0.38
C ASN A 355 -20.75 -6.36 0.91
N ILE A 356 -19.76 -6.03 0.08
CA ILE A 356 -18.65 -5.14 0.41
C ILE A 356 -18.72 -3.90 -0.46
N TYR A 357 -18.83 -2.73 0.17
CA TYR A 357 -18.81 -1.41 -0.47
C TYR A 357 -17.51 -0.69 -0.13
N ILE A 358 -16.87 -0.08 -1.14
CA ILE A 358 -15.65 0.71 -0.96
C ILE A 358 -16.01 2.19 -1.01
N ARG A 359 -15.56 2.97 -0.02
CA ARG A 359 -15.77 4.43 -0.01
C ARG A 359 -14.86 5.07 -1.05
N ASN A 360 -15.39 6.07 -1.74
CA ASN A 360 -14.60 6.99 -2.56
C ASN A 360 -14.86 8.40 -2.02
N VAL A 361 -13.84 9.04 -1.44
CA VAL A 361 -13.94 10.43 -1.00
C VAL A 361 -13.28 11.33 -2.04
N ASP A 362 -14.06 11.79 -3.00
CA ASP A 362 -13.65 12.90 -3.86
C ASP A 362 -13.96 14.21 -3.14
N SER A 363 -12.94 14.91 -2.64
CA SER A 363 -13.08 16.30 -2.17
C SER A 363 -12.41 17.25 -3.16
N PHE A 364 -13.22 18.06 -3.82
CA PHE A 364 -12.78 19.14 -4.71
C PHE A 364 -13.30 20.47 -4.17
N CYS A 365 -12.38 21.37 -3.82
CA CYS A 365 -12.68 22.76 -3.55
C CYS A 365 -12.55 23.51 -4.87
N ASP A 366 -13.67 23.73 -5.57
CA ASP A 366 -13.69 24.45 -6.84
C ASP A 366 -13.46 25.96 -6.67
N HIS A 367 -13.66 26.47 -5.46
CA HIS A 367 -13.49 27.87 -5.11
C HIS A 367 -13.26 28.01 -3.60
N SER A 368 -12.23 28.77 -3.23
CA SER A 368 -11.94 29.18 -1.86
C SER A 368 -11.62 30.67 -1.91
N SER A 369 -12.33 31.46 -1.11
CA SER A 369 -12.11 32.90 -0.95
C SER A 369 -12.11 33.23 0.54
N CYS A 370 -11.24 34.14 0.95
CA CYS A 370 -11.28 34.75 2.28
C CYS A 370 -11.71 36.20 2.07
N LEU A 371 -12.75 36.67 2.75
CA LEU A 371 -13.20 38.06 2.64
C LEU A 371 -12.93 38.79 3.95
N ASP A 372 -12.49 40.03 3.87
CA ASP A 372 -12.37 40.92 5.00
C ASP A 372 -13.79 41.29 5.47
N ILE A 373 -14.07 41.12 6.77
CA ILE A 373 -15.44 41.22 7.30
C ILE A 373 -15.96 42.67 7.32
N GLU A 374 -15.06 43.66 7.30
CA GLU A 374 -15.43 45.07 7.38
C GLU A 374 -15.58 45.70 5.99
N THR A 375 -14.78 45.25 5.03
CA THR A 375 -14.72 45.83 3.67
C THR A 375 -15.40 44.96 2.62
N GLY A 376 -15.53 43.65 2.86
CA GLY A 376 -16.10 42.67 1.91
C GLY A 376 -15.18 42.34 0.73
N GLU A 377 -13.94 42.83 0.74
CA GLU A 377 -12.94 42.55 -0.28
C GLU A 377 -12.22 41.22 -0.01
N GLU A 378 -11.74 40.57 -1.06
CA GLU A 378 -11.02 39.31 -0.97
C GLU A 378 -9.59 39.54 -0.44
N VAL A 379 -9.16 38.72 0.54
CA VAL A 379 -7.90 38.87 1.30
C VAL A 379 -6.92 37.74 1.00
#